data_AF-A0A7S4RMM0-F1
#
_entry.id   AF-A0A7S4RMM0-F1
#
_cell.length_a   1.000
_cell.length_b   1.000
_cell.length_c   1.000
_cell.angle_alpha   90.00
_cell.angle_beta   90.00
_cell.angle_gamma   90.00
#
_symmetry.space_group_name_H-M   'P 1'
#
loop_
_entity.id
_entity.type
_entity.pdbx_description
1 polymer ?
#
loop_
_entity_poly.entity_id
_entity_poly.type
_entity_poly.pdbx_seq_one_letter_code
_entity_poly.pdbx_strand_id
1 'polypeptide(L)'
;ELLALLAALRRAATLGSRPAAVEFAEGLLRRGLAAPLLQRLQSTSPASARAATALAEALQQLAAAPADAELESSCSTWEARLLQSLGYLASAGRLGGRHCWRVRVVHCEPCCGRGILLASEGCEHRTALAVVDVLVEREADGQAEAEAVGQVRELHSGPWRGLDSMPDCSWDLSLAPGSALSSWQETTAAGVALLLAAVARDAADSCPGEPAVLILGLGAGALPSFLGRYAQWLRVDVFEPSSAAVRVAQRHFGCLAQKDGQGPSPTRRACHVLAEVPALSKGQYAAILALGPLMQGALSCGAPAAPRSLAELLGPAGAVVIDSRVAASSPVFAAGLTSLWGRDGVTELAELAFPDDTAEQVGGPRLLVAGPDLPELSTREWHRRLIAPTGMFWSGSMDLAEAQATEVLHAAGALTASEVKDIHALAERAAHTGAAREIRSAPASDTWEVTFLQTDNFFEREAPELAAKIASLARTAGDRAGWTKDVHDLHIRVCEYHRQASPCPCLPDVHHFDADSVVTIDIMLSAPGRDFDGGEFRTLEGGGLLRPHMFSEGDALIFASHKFHSVAPVTRGSRRVLVVEFWQGPPR
;
A
#
# COMPACT_ATOMS: atom_id res chain seq x y z
N GLU A 1 20.55 -4.35 -42.55
CA GLU A 1 19.19 -3.76 -42.64
C GLU A 1 18.86 -2.81 -41.50
N LEU A 2 18.85 -3.25 -40.23
CA LEU A 2 18.52 -2.39 -39.07
C LEU A 2 19.37 -1.10 -38.99
N LEU A 3 20.68 -1.17 -39.24
CA LEU A 3 21.55 0.02 -39.26
C LEU A 3 21.25 0.96 -40.44
N ALA A 4 20.79 0.42 -41.57
CA ALA A 4 20.36 1.21 -42.72
C ALA A 4 19.02 1.90 -42.46
N LEU A 5 18.09 1.21 -41.78
CA LEU A 5 16.85 1.77 -41.25
C LEU A 5 17.15 2.90 -40.24
N LEU A 6 18.06 2.68 -39.29
CA LEU A 6 18.48 3.71 -38.32
C LEU A 6 19.13 4.93 -39.00
N ALA A 7 19.95 4.71 -40.02
CA ALA A 7 20.54 5.79 -40.80
C ALA A 7 19.50 6.58 -41.61
N ALA A 8 18.48 5.90 -42.17
CA ALA A 8 17.36 6.54 -42.86
C ALA A 8 16.50 7.39 -41.90
N LEU A 9 16.21 6.87 -40.71
CA LEU A 9 15.44 7.59 -39.69
C LEU A 9 16.21 8.82 -39.15
N ARG A 10 17.52 8.67 -38.90
CA ARG A 10 18.40 9.81 -38.54
C ARG A 10 18.44 10.87 -39.63
N ARG A 11 18.46 10.47 -40.91
CA ARG A 11 18.40 11.39 -42.06
C ARG A 11 17.05 12.09 -42.17
N ALA A 12 15.94 11.37 -42.03
CA ALA A 12 14.60 11.96 -42.04
C ALA A 12 14.42 12.98 -40.90
N ALA A 13 14.89 12.66 -39.70
CA ALA A 13 14.86 13.54 -38.53
C ALA A 13 15.74 14.80 -38.71
N THR A 14 16.93 14.67 -39.32
CA THR A 14 17.81 15.83 -39.58
C THR A 14 17.34 16.71 -40.74
N LEU A 15 16.59 16.15 -41.70
CA LEU A 15 16.07 16.88 -42.86
C LEU A 15 14.70 17.54 -42.60
N GLY A 16 14.08 17.32 -41.44
CA GLY A 16 12.78 17.91 -41.09
C GLY A 16 11.61 17.46 -41.99
N SER A 17 11.81 16.43 -42.82
CA SER A 17 10.77 15.92 -43.73
C SER A 17 9.80 15.02 -42.96
N ARG A 18 8.80 15.66 -42.35
CA ARG A 18 7.71 15.00 -41.61
C ARG A 18 7.06 13.82 -42.36
N PRO A 19 6.71 13.91 -43.65
CA PRO A 19 6.07 12.81 -44.38
C PRO A 19 6.93 11.55 -44.46
N ALA A 20 8.24 11.72 -44.64
CA ALA A 20 9.17 10.59 -44.72
C ALA A 20 9.38 9.88 -43.38
N ALA A 21 9.31 10.63 -42.26
CA ALA A 21 9.38 10.04 -40.92
C ALA A 21 8.12 9.20 -40.61
N VAL A 22 6.95 9.68 -41.05
CA VAL A 22 5.66 8.99 -40.91
C VAL A 22 5.61 7.70 -41.73
N GLU A 23 5.89 7.76 -43.04
CA GLU A 23 5.90 6.59 -43.93
C GLU A 23 6.91 5.52 -43.46
N PHE A 24 8.05 5.97 -42.94
CA PHE A 24 9.06 5.09 -42.39
C PHE A 24 8.61 4.40 -41.10
N ALA A 25 7.98 5.15 -40.20
CA ALA A 25 7.48 4.60 -38.94
C ALA A 25 6.34 3.60 -39.18
N GLU A 26 5.48 3.86 -40.17
CA GLU A 26 4.47 2.92 -40.65
C GLU A 26 5.10 1.61 -41.19
N GLY A 27 6.16 1.73 -41.99
CA GLY A 27 6.92 0.58 -42.49
C GLY A 27 7.57 -0.27 -41.38
N LEU A 28 7.99 0.35 -40.28
CA LEU A 28 8.51 -0.37 -39.10
C LEU A 28 7.41 -1.11 -38.34
N LEU A 29 6.20 -0.55 -38.26
CA LEU A 29 5.06 -1.17 -37.59
C LEU A 29 4.56 -2.40 -38.34
N ARG A 30 4.36 -2.28 -39.65
CA ARG A 30 3.92 -3.39 -40.50
C ARG A 30 4.88 -4.58 -40.45
N ARG A 31 6.15 -4.35 -40.10
CA ARG A 31 7.19 -5.38 -39.98
C ARG A 31 7.42 -5.87 -38.53
N GLY A 32 6.71 -5.33 -37.54
CA GLY A 32 6.93 -5.65 -36.12
C GLY A 32 8.30 -5.22 -35.58
N LEU A 33 8.95 -4.23 -36.22
CA LEU A 33 10.32 -3.81 -35.90
C LEU A 33 10.38 -2.56 -35.00
N ALA A 34 9.27 -1.84 -34.83
CA ALA A 34 9.25 -0.57 -34.08
C ALA A 34 9.69 -0.74 -32.61
N ALA A 35 9.11 -1.70 -31.88
CA ALA A 35 9.43 -1.92 -30.47
C ALA A 35 10.89 -2.42 -30.23
N PRO A 36 11.41 -3.44 -30.96
CA PRO A 36 12.81 -3.85 -30.85
C PRO A 36 13.81 -2.73 -31.18
N LEU A 37 13.44 -1.83 -32.10
CA LEU A 37 14.28 -0.70 -32.49
C LEU A 37 14.32 0.38 -31.42
N LEU A 38 13.17 0.75 -30.83
CA LEU A 38 13.08 1.71 -29.72
C LEU A 38 13.87 1.22 -28.50
N GLN A 39 13.73 -0.05 -28.14
CA GLN A 39 14.47 -0.65 -27.02
C GLN A 39 16.00 -0.62 -27.22
N ARG A 40 16.47 -0.82 -28.47
CA ARG A 40 17.91 -0.72 -28.80
C ARG A 40 18.40 0.73 -28.87
N LEU A 41 17.55 1.66 -29.27
CA LEU A 41 17.88 3.07 -29.34
C LEU A 41 18.02 3.71 -27.95
N GLN A 42 17.22 3.27 -26.98
CA GLN A 42 17.32 3.76 -25.61
C GLN A 42 18.62 3.37 -24.89
N SER A 43 19.28 2.28 -25.31
CA SER A 43 20.44 1.73 -24.61
C SER A 43 21.82 2.17 -25.15
N THR A 44 21.88 3.04 -26.18
CA THR A 44 23.11 3.10 -27.01
C THR A 44 23.80 4.45 -27.23
N SER A 45 23.29 5.62 -26.79
CA SER A 45 24.01 6.94 -26.73
C SER A 45 23.02 8.12 -26.73
N PRO A 46 23.44 9.36 -26.41
CA PRO A 46 22.60 10.57 -26.58
C PRO A 46 22.06 10.77 -28.01
N ALA A 47 22.78 10.33 -29.03
CA ALA A 47 22.30 10.39 -30.42
C ALA A 47 21.22 9.34 -30.71
N SER A 48 21.27 8.18 -30.04
CA SER A 48 20.22 7.17 -30.12
C SER A 48 18.96 7.59 -29.36
N ALA A 49 19.11 8.30 -28.23
CA ALA A 49 17.98 8.90 -27.51
C ALA A 49 17.22 9.91 -28.39
N ARG A 50 17.91 10.83 -29.08
CA ARG A 50 17.27 11.77 -30.02
C ARG A 50 16.55 11.05 -31.17
N ALA A 51 17.10 9.96 -31.68
CA ALA A 51 16.45 9.16 -32.71
C ALA A 51 15.23 8.40 -32.19
N ALA A 52 15.24 7.95 -30.93
CA ALA A 52 14.08 7.36 -30.27
C ALA A 52 12.97 8.40 -30.08
N THR A 53 13.31 9.61 -29.63
CA THR A 53 12.36 10.73 -29.49
C THR A 53 11.72 11.09 -30.84
N ALA A 54 12.52 11.26 -31.89
CA ALA A 54 12.00 11.58 -33.22
C ALA A 54 11.08 10.48 -33.79
N LEU A 55 11.40 9.20 -33.53
CA LEU A 55 10.54 8.08 -33.89
C LEU A 55 9.23 8.10 -33.08
N ALA A 56 9.30 8.33 -31.77
CA ALA A 56 8.13 8.41 -30.90
C ALA A 56 7.18 9.56 -31.29
N GLU A 57 7.72 10.75 -31.59
CA GLU A 57 6.95 11.90 -32.05
C GLU A 57 6.27 11.65 -33.40
N ALA A 58 6.96 11.00 -34.35
CA ALA A 58 6.38 10.63 -35.64
C ALA A 58 5.24 9.61 -35.49
N LEU A 59 5.41 8.63 -34.58
CA LEU A 59 4.40 7.64 -34.25
C LEU A 59 3.17 8.25 -33.56
N GLN A 60 3.35 9.28 -32.74
CA GLN A 60 2.23 10.00 -32.12
C GLN A 60 1.46 10.87 -33.10
N GLN A 61 2.14 11.52 -34.05
CA GLN A 61 1.46 12.30 -35.08
C GLN A 61 0.62 11.40 -35.99
N LEU A 62 1.12 10.21 -36.32
CA LEU A 62 0.35 9.15 -36.97
C LEU A 62 -0.92 8.78 -36.17
N ALA A 63 -0.79 8.69 -34.84
CA ALA A 63 -1.92 8.36 -33.97
C ALA A 63 -2.90 9.54 -33.72
N ALA A 64 -2.46 10.78 -33.93
CA ALA A 64 -3.23 12.01 -33.67
C ALA A 64 -3.82 12.65 -34.93
N ALA A 65 -3.43 12.20 -36.13
CA ALA A 65 -4.05 12.64 -37.37
C ALA A 65 -5.55 12.30 -37.33
N PRO A 66 -6.45 13.24 -37.67
CA PRO A 66 -7.88 12.95 -37.76
C PRO A 66 -8.06 11.78 -38.73
N ALA A 67 -8.85 10.79 -38.31
CA ALA A 67 -9.11 9.60 -39.10
C ALA A 67 -9.76 10.01 -40.42
N ASP A 68 -8.96 10.12 -41.48
CA ASP A 68 -9.51 10.10 -42.83
C ASP A 68 -10.18 8.74 -43.01
N ALA A 69 -11.42 8.72 -43.47
CA ALA A 69 -12.26 7.53 -43.58
C ALA A 69 -11.64 6.39 -44.42
N GLU A 70 -10.58 6.65 -45.18
CA GLU A 70 -9.81 5.64 -45.90
C GLU A 70 -8.80 4.89 -45.02
N LEU A 71 -8.24 5.52 -43.97
CA LEU A 71 -7.27 4.90 -43.06
C LEU A 71 -7.92 3.90 -42.10
N GLU A 72 -9.20 4.05 -41.78
CA GLU A 72 -9.98 3.06 -40.99
C GLU A 72 -10.06 1.70 -41.70
N SER A 73 -9.88 1.65 -43.02
CA SER A 73 -9.92 0.40 -43.79
C SER A 73 -8.61 -0.38 -43.82
N SER A 74 -7.47 0.25 -43.46
CA SER A 74 -6.15 -0.37 -43.59
C SER A 74 -5.30 -0.40 -42.31
N CYS A 75 -5.58 0.47 -41.34
CA CYS A 75 -4.94 0.46 -40.02
C CYS A 75 -6.02 0.40 -38.95
N SER A 76 -6.22 -0.79 -38.40
CA SER A 76 -7.13 -1.04 -37.29
C SER A 76 -6.80 -0.14 -36.09
N THR A 77 -7.82 0.44 -35.47
CA THR A 77 -7.80 1.40 -34.33
C THR A 77 -6.87 1.06 -33.15
N TRP A 78 -6.33 -0.16 -33.07
CA TRP A 78 -5.38 -0.59 -32.05
C TRP A 78 -3.91 -0.24 -32.38
N GLU A 79 -3.53 -0.08 -33.66
CA GLU A 79 -2.17 0.34 -34.04
C GLU A 79 -1.92 1.76 -33.53
N ALA A 80 -2.87 2.67 -33.72
CA ALA A 80 -2.83 4.03 -33.13
C ALA A 80 -2.71 4.03 -31.59
N ARG A 81 -3.34 3.07 -30.90
CA ARG A 81 -3.23 2.93 -29.43
C ARG A 81 -1.90 2.36 -28.98
N LEU A 82 -1.36 1.37 -29.70
CA LEU A 82 0.00 0.87 -29.47
C LEU A 82 1.03 2.00 -29.69
N LEU A 83 0.81 2.85 -30.69
CA LEU A 83 1.67 4.00 -30.98
C LEU A 83 1.60 5.08 -29.92
N GLN A 84 0.41 5.35 -29.37
CA GLN A 84 0.28 6.16 -28.16
C GLN A 84 1.09 5.54 -27.01
N SER A 85 0.92 4.24 -26.75
CA SER A 85 1.65 3.51 -25.70
C SER A 85 3.17 3.44 -25.93
N LEU A 86 3.65 3.40 -27.18
CA LEU A 86 5.09 3.40 -27.51
C LEU A 86 5.74 4.77 -27.21
N GLY A 87 4.99 5.87 -27.34
CA GLY A 87 5.43 7.19 -26.85
C GLY A 87 5.57 7.22 -25.33
N TYR A 88 4.65 6.57 -24.60
CA TYR A 88 4.74 6.39 -23.15
C TYR A 88 5.89 5.45 -22.72
N LEU A 89 6.18 4.41 -23.50
CA LEU A 89 7.28 3.46 -23.25
C LEU A 89 8.67 4.07 -23.52
N ALA A 90 8.76 5.17 -24.28
CA ALA A 90 10.02 5.63 -24.85
C ALA A 90 10.76 6.75 -24.08
N SER A 91 10.07 7.57 -23.28
CA SER A 91 10.66 8.75 -22.64
C SER A 91 10.18 8.99 -21.20
N ALA A 92 11.12 9.20 -20.26
CA ALA A 92 10.81 9.95 -19.04
C ALA A 92 10.66 11.44 -19.37
N GLY A 93 9.80 12.12 -18.62
CA GLY A 93 9.60 13.56 -18.69
C GLY A 93 8.19 13.96 -19.11
N ARG A 94 8.05 15.21 -19.57
CA ARG A 94 6.77 15.74 -20.08
C ARG A 94 6.73 15.64 -21.60
N LEU A 95 5.83 14.81 -22.12
CA LEU A 95 5.52 14.74 -23.55
C LEU A 95 4.20 15.47 -23.79
N GLY A 96 4.24 16.56 -24.55
CA GLY A 96 3.05 17.40 -24.77
C GLY A 96 2.46 18.00 -23.48
N GLY A 97 3.27 18.21 -22.44
CA GLY A 97 2.82 18.72 -21.14
C GLY A 97 2.27 17.66 -20.17
N ARG A 98 2.20 16.38 -20.56
CA ARG A 98 1.76 15.28 -19.70
C ARG A 98 2.94 14.44 -19.22
N HIS A 99 2.87 13.99 -17.97
CA HIS A 99 3.87 13.09 -17.38
C HIS A 99 3.88 11.74 -18.08
N CYS A 100 5.06 11.33 -18.53
CA CYS A 100 5.30 10.00 -19.08
C CYS A 100 6.13 9.20 -18.08
N TRP A 101 5.60 8.06 -17.66
CA TRP A 101 6.29 7.13 -16.78
C TRP A 101 7.07 6.14 -17.64
N ARG A 102 8.29 5.80 -17.24
CA ARG A 102 9.05 4.77 -17.96
C ARG A 102 8.44 3.41 -17.62
N VAL A 103 8.09 2.67 -18.67
CA VAL A 103 7.45 1.38 -18.53
C VAL A 103 8.26 0.29 -19.23
N ARG A 104 8.37 -0.89 -18.60
CA ARG A 104 9.03 -2.09 -19.15
C ARG A 104 8.05 -3.26 -19.12
N VAL A 105 7.67 -3.77 -20.29
CA VAL A 105 6.92 -5.03 -20.38
C VAL A 105 7.83 -6.19 -20.00
N VAL A 106 7.49 -6.88 -18.90
CA VAL A 106 8.24 -8.00 -18.34
C VAL A 106 7.73 -9.33 -18.91
N HIS A 107 6.42 -9.42 -19.11
CA HIS A 107 5.75 -10.62 -19.57
C HIS A 107 4.52 -10.26 -20.39
N CYS A 108 4.25 -11.03 -21.43
CA CYS A 108 3.00 -10.93 -22.19
C CYS A 108 2.63 -12.33 -22.70
N GLU A 109 1.43 -12.79 -22.38
CA GLU A 109 0.87 -14.05 -22.88
C GLU A 109 -0.42 -13.72 -23.65
N PRO A 110 -0.41 -13.77 -25.00
CA PRO A 110 -1.58 -13.42 -25.80
C PRO A 110 -2.63 -14.55 -25.81
N CYS A 111 -3.92 -14.19 -25.86
CA CYS A 111 -5.04 -15.15 -25.88
C CYS A 111 -4.96 -16.18 -27.04
N CYS A 112 -4.38 -15.79 -28.18
CA CYS A 112 -4.53 -16.49 -29.45
C CYS A 112 -3.26 -17.22 -29.93
N GLY A 113 -2.21 -17.29 -29.10
CA GLY A 113 -0.95 -17.96 -29.43
C GLY A 113 -0.14 -17.31 -30.57
N ARG A 114 -0.68 -16.30 -31.26
CA ARG A 114 0.04 -15.45 -32.20
C ARG A 114 0.82 -14.47 -31.34
N GLY A 115 2.13 -14.69 -31.19
CA GLY A 115 3.06 -13.97 -30.31
C GLY A 115 3.25 -12.48 -30.62
N ILE A 116 2.16 -11.77 -30.88
CA ILE A 116 2.10 -10.36 -31.20
C ILE A 116 1.34 -9.71 -30.05
N LEU A 117 1.93 -8.67 -29.44
CA LEU A 117 1.35 -7.78 -28.42
C LEU A 117 0.06 -7.05 -28.87
N LEU A 118 -0.50 -7.46 -30.00
CA LEU A 118 -1.42 -6.69 -30.82
C LEU A 118 -2.68 -7.49 -31.01
N ALA A 119 -3.79 -6.81 -30.74
CA ALA A 119 -5.11 -7.41 -30.81
C ALA A 119 -5.38 -7.91 -32.22
N SER A 120 -5.49 -9.23 -32.41
CA SER A 120 -6.09 -9.75 -33.64
C SER A 120 -7.56 -9.35 -33.67
N GLU A 121 -8.03 -8.76 -34.78
CA GLU A 121 -9.46 -8.54 -35.03
C GLU A 121 -10.21 -9.88 -34.86
N GLY A 122 -11.06 -9.97 -33.83
CA GLY A 122 -11.87 -11.16 -33.53
C GLY A 122 -11.55 -11.92 -32.24
N CYS A 123 -10.48 -11.61 -31.48
CA CYS A 123 -10.34 -12.09 -30.09
C CYS A 123 -10.77 -10.96 -29.14
N GLU A 124 -11.60 -11.25 -28.14
CA GLU A 124 -11.92 -10.28 -27.07
C GLU A 124 -10.76 -10.10 -26.07
N HIS A 125 -9.68 -10.86 -26.25
CA HIS A 125 -8.43 -10.85 -25.46
C HIS A 125 -8.61 -10.94 -23.94
N ARG A 126 -9.77 -11.37 -23.44
CA ARG A 126 -10.05 -11.43 -21.99
C ARG A 126 -9.09 -12.33 -21.21
N THR A 127 -8.43 -13.27 -21.88
CA THR A 127 -7.46 -14.20 -21.29
C THR A 127 -6.01 -13.81 -21.53
N ALA A 128 -5.75 -12.69 -22.23
CA ALA A 128 -4.39 -12.18 -22.35
C ALA A 128 -3.88 -11.74 -20.97
N LEU A 129 -2.58 -11.88 -20.72
CA LEU A 129 -1.94 -11.43 -19.49
C LEU A 129 -0.73 -10.57 -19.84
N ALA A 130 -0.60 -9.42 -19.20
CA ALA A 130 0.57 -8.57 -19.30
C ALA A 130 1.14 -8.26 -17.90
N VAL A 131 2.46 -8.39 -17.75
CA VAL A 131 3.18 -7.93 -16.57
C VAL A 131 4.09 -6.80 -16.99
N VAL A 132 3.97 -5.69 -16.28
CA VAL A 132 4.55 -4.42 -16.67
C VAL A 132 5.26 -3.81 -15.46
N ASP A 133 6.52 -3.42 -15.59
CA ASP A 133 7.19 -2.64 -14.55
C ASP A 133 7.08 -1.14 -14.91
N VAL A 134 6.50 -0.36 -14.01
CA VAL A 134 6.39 1.09 -14.06
C VAL A 134 7.44 1.69 -13.12
N LEU A 135 8.33 2.54 -13.64
CA LEU A 135 9.30 3.27 -12.82
C LEU A 135 8.63 4.51 -12.25
N VAL A 136 8.61 4.62 -10.93
CA VAL A 136 8.03 5.75 -10.20
C VAL A 136 9.08 6.82 -10.02
N GLU A 137 8.89 7.99 -10.63
CA GLU A 137 9.82 9.12 -10.55
C GLU A 137 9.23 10.23 -9.65
N ARG A 138 10.07 10.85 -8.79
CA ARG A 138 9.70 12.07 -8.05
C ARG A 138 9.92 13.26 -8.97
N GLU A 139 8.97 14.19 -9.00
CA GLU A 139 9.33 15.54 -9.43
C GLU A 139 10.35 16.09 -8.43
N ALA A 140 11.56 16.40 -8.92
CA ALA A 140 12.49 17.19 -8.15
C ALA A 140 11.99 18.63 -8.14
N ASP A 141 11.86 19.23 -6.95
CA ASP A 141 11.44 20.61 -6.79
C ASP A 141 12.46 21.55 -7.47
N GLY A 142 12.19 21.93 -8.71
CA GLY A 142 13.01 22.87 -9.48
C GLY A 142 14.10 22.23 -10.33
N GLN A 143 13.79 22.05 -11.63
CA GLN A 143 14.72 21.83 -12.77
C GLN A 143 15.74 20.68 -12.71
N ALA A 144 15.91 19.96 -11.61
CA ALA A 144 16.70 18.74 -11.59
C ALA A 144 15.96 17.59 -12.28
N GLU A 145 16.71 16.69 -12.91
CA GLU A 145 16.17 15.49 -13.53
C GLU A 145 15.36 14.68 -12.50
N ALA A 146 14.19 14.17 -12.91
CA ALA A 146 13.34 13.39 -12.03
C ALA A 146 14.10 12.15 -11.53
N GLU A 147 14.16 11.99 -10.20
CA GLU A 147 14.84 10.85 -9.59
C GLU A 147 13.87 9.68 -9.49
N ALA A 148 14.30 8.49 -9.93
CA ALA A 148 13.51 7.28 -9.77
C ALA A 148 13.44 6.93 -8.27
N VAL A 149 12.26 7.06 -7.67
CA VAL A 149 12.01 6.77 -6.25
C VAL A 149 11.68 5.30 -6.05
N GLY A 150 11.16 4.64 -7.09
CA GLY A 150 10.76 3.24 -6.97
C GLY A 150 10.42 2.58 -8.30
N GLN A 151 10.06 1.31 -8.21
CA GLN A 151 9.60 0.53 -9.35
C GLN A 151 8.41 -0.33 -8.91
N VAL A 152 7.28 -0.17 -9.58
CA VAL A 152 6.07 -0.94 -9.33
C VAL A 152 5.89 -1.93 -10.46
N ARG A 153 5.59 -3.18 -10.14
CA ARG A 153 5.18 -4.21 -11.09
C ARG A 153 3.67 -4.35 -11.08
N GLU A 154 3.06 -4.25 -12.23
CA GLU A 154 1.64 -4.34 -12.45
C GLU A 154 1.29 -5.61 -13.23
N LEU A 155 0.17 -6.25 -12.86
CA LEU A 155 -0.49 -7.29 -13.63
C LEU A 155 -1.74 -6.70 -14.28
N HIS A 156 -1.90 -6.96 -15.57
CA HIS A 156 -3.08 -6.59 -16.35
C HIS A 156 -3.68 -7.82 -17.02
N SER A 157 -4.96 -8.08 -16.77
CA SER A 157 -5.78 -9.05 -17.51
C SER A 157 -6.37 -8.36 -18.73
N GLY A 158 -6.15 -8.98 -19.88
CA GLY A 158 -6.43 -8.39 -21.17
C GLY A 158 -5.30 -7.48 -21.69
N PRO A 159 -5.56 -6.77 -22.78
CA PRO A 159 -4.60 -5.84 -23.35
C PRO A 159 -4.33 -4.69 -22.37
N TRP A 160 -3.06 -4.43 -22.04
CA TRP A 160 -2.67 -3.25 -21.29
C TRP A 160 -3.08 -1.98 -22.05
N ARG A 161 -3.82 -1.08 -21.41
CA ARG A 161 -4.38 0.12 -22.05
C ARG A 161 -3.63 1.41 -21.69
N GLY A 162 -2.43 1.27 -21.14
CA GLY A 162 -1.61 2.38 -20.67
C GLY A 162 -1.82 2.68 -19.18
N LEU A 163 -1.43 3.87 -18.75
CA LEU A 163 -1.47 4.26 -17.33
C LEU A 163 -2.89 4.54 -16.83
N ASP A 164 -3.83 4.81 -17.73
CA ASP A 164 -5.23 5.02 -17.39
C ASP A 164 -5.96 3.69 -17.11
N SER A 165 -5.35 2.54 -17.41
CA SER A 165 -5.88 1.26 -16.95
C SER A 165 -5.47 0.98 -15.52
N MET A 166 -6.47 0.83 -14.65
CA MET A 166 -6.26 0.27 -13.32
C MET A 166 -5.72 -1.16 -13.46
N PRO A 167 -4.53 -1.47 -12.91
CA PRO A 167 -4.02 -2.82 -12.90
C PRO A 167 -4.92 -3.73 -12.05
N ASP A 168 -4.92 -5.03 -12.34
CA ASP A 168 -5.59 -6.00 -11.47
C ASP A 168 -4.84 -6.19 -10.15
N CYS A 169 -3.53 -5.98 -10.19
CA CYS A 169 -2.65 -5.98 -9.02
C CYS A 169 -1.41 -5.14 -9.31
N SER A 170 -0.94 -4.43 -8.30
CA SER A 170 0.38 -3.79 -8.30
C SER A 170 1.26 -4.32 -7.17
N TRP A 171 2.58 -4.27 -7.34
CA TRP A 171 3.55 -4.68 -6.33
C TRP A 171 4.80 -3.80 -6.42
N ASP A 172 5.16 -3.14 -5.31
CA ASP A 172 6.42 -2.41 -5.20
C ASP A 172 7.60 -3.38 -5.15
N LEU A 173 8.47 -3.32 -6.17
CA LEU A 173 9.64 -4.19 -6.31
C LEU A 173 10.76 -3.90 -5.29
N SER A 174 10.68 -2.79 -4.55
CA SER A 174 11.56 -2.55 -3.40
C SER A 174 11.22 -3.45 -2.20
N LEU A 175 10.02 -4.03 -2.19
CA LEU A 175 9.51 -4.87 -1.13
C LEU A 175 9.50 -6.35 -1.55
N ALA A 176 9.61 -7.27 -0.59
CA ALA A 176 9.50 -8.70 -0.89
C ALA A 176 8.07 -9.04 -1.34
N PRO A 177 7.86 -9.92 -2.33
CA PRO A 177 6.52 -10.20 -2.83
C PRO A 177 5.57 -10.67 -1.72
N GLY A 178 4.36 -10.10 -1.67
CA GLY A 178 3.39 -10.35 -0.59
C GLY A 178 3.76 -9.74 0.77
N SER A 179 4.71 -8.79 0.86
CA SER A 179 4.97 -8.06 2.13
C SER A 179 4.00 -6.90 2.33
N ALA A 180 3.39 -6.42 1.26
CA ALA A 180 2.44 -5.33 1.26
C ALA A 180 1.36 -5.61 0.22
N LEU A 181 0.19 -5.03 0.46
CA LEU A 181 -0.93 -4.97 -0.47
C LEU A 181 -1.00 -3.55 -1.00
N SER A 182 -1.25 -3.40 -2.29
CA SER A 182 -1.08 -2.11 -2.97
C SER A 182 -2.40 -1.39 -3.21
N SER A 183 -3.50 -2.12 -3.25
CA SER A 183 -4.84 -1.57 -3.47
C SER A 183 -5.68 -1.64 -2.21
N TRP A 184 -6.57 -0.66 -2.04
CA TRP A 184 -7.60 -0.68 -0.98
C TRP A 184 -8.41 -1.98 -1.00
N GLN A 185 -8.69 -2.49 -2.20
CA GLN A 185 -9.48 -3.70 -2.40
C GLN A 185 -8.77 -4.94 -1.85
N GLU A 186 -7.48 -5.13 -2.17
CA GLU A 186 -6.70 -6.25 -1.64
C GLU A 186 -6.57 -6.16 -0.12
N THR A 187 -6.25 -4.97 0.41
CA THR A 187 -6.12 -4.73 1.85
C THR A 187 -7.42 -5.02 2.57
N THR A 188 -8.54 -4.54 2.04
CA THR A 188 -9.86 -4.80 2.61
C THR A 188 -10.21 -6.28 2.55
N ALA A 189 -10.02 -6.93 1.40
CA ALA A 189 -10.32 -8.35 1.27
C ALA A 189 -9.45 -9.21 2.21
N ALA A 190 -8.16 -8.87 2.38
CA ALA A 190 -7.27 -9.52 3.34
C ALA A 190 -7.80 -9.39 4.76
N GLY A 191 -8.13 -8.16 5.17
CA GLY A 191 -8.66 -7.92 6.50
C GLY A 191 -9.97 -8.69 6.74
N VAL A 192 -10.93 -8.64 5.80
CA VAL A 192 -12.24 -9.30 5.97
C VAL A 192 -12.03 -10.80 6.09
N ALA A 193 -11.15 -11.37 5.27
CA ALA A 193 -10.78 -12.78 5.36
C ALA A 193 -10.20 -13.15 6.72
N LEU A 194 -9.29 -12.34 7.27
CA LEU A 194 -8.69 -12.56 8.59
C LEU A 194 -9.71 -12.46 9.71
N LEU A 195 -10.62 -11.48 9.64
CA LEU A 195 -11.68 -11.30 10.62
C LEU A 195 -12.63 -12.50 10.64
N LEU A 196 -13.13 -12.90 9.46
CA LEU A 196 -14.02 -14.06 9.34
C LEU A 196 -13.34 -15.35 9.80
N ALA A 197 -12.05 -15.52 9.48
CA ALA A 197 -11.26 -16.64 9.94
C ALA A 197 -11.06 -16.66 11.46
N ALA A 198 -10.88 -15.49 12.08
CA ALA A 198 -10.79 -15.37 13.54
C ALA A 198 -12.14 -15.71 14.21
N VAL A 199 -13.25 -15.17 13.70
CA VAL A 199 -14.60 -15.51 14.19
C VAL A 199 -14.88 -17.00 14.06
N ALA A 200 -14.54 -17.60 12.92
CA ALA A 200 -14.69 -19.03 12.71
C ALA A 200 -13.83 -19.86 13.67
N ARG A 201 -12.62 -19.41 13.98
CA ARG A 201 -11.71 -20.04 14.95
C ARG A 201 -12.28 -19.98 16.37
N ASP A 202 -12.86 -18.85 16.77
CA ASP A 202 -13.40 -18.67 18.11
C ASP A 202 -14.72 -19.45 18.29
N ALA A 203 -15.46 -19.68 17.20
CA ALA A 203 -16.64 -20.57 17.17
C ALA A 203 -16.28 -22.08 17.09
N ALA A 204 -14.99 -22.41 16.91
CA ALA A 204 -14.53 -23.75 16.54
C ALA A 204 -14.56 -24.80 17.67
N ASP A 205 -15.20 -24.53 18.82
CA ASP A 205 -15.58 -25.57 19.79
C ASP A 205 -16.35 -26.74 19.13
N SER A 206 -16.87 -26.54 17.91
CA SER A 206 -17.64 -27.50 17.12
C SER A 206 -16.95 -28.09 15.88
N CYS A 207 -15.76 -27.61 15.46
CA CYS A 207 -15.11 -28.10 14.24
C CYS A 207 -13.57 -28.14 14.37
N PRO A 208 -12.97 -29.31 14.64
CA PRO A 208 -11.52 -29.43 14.81
C PRO A 208 -10.79 -29.28 13.47
N GLY A 209 -10.33 -28.07 13.16
CA GLY A 209 -9.55 -27.77 11.96
C GLY A 209 -8.99 -26.35 11.98
N GLU A 210 -7.88 -26.14 11.29
CA GLU A 210 -7.37 -24.79 11.07
C GLU A 210 -8.36 -24.01 10.19
N PRO A 211 -8.67 -22.75 10.52
CA PRO A 211 -9.54 -21.93 9.68
C PRO A 211 -8.92 -21.79 8.29
N ALA A 212 -9.75 -21.84 7.26
CA ALA A 212 -9.30 -21.77 5.88
C ALA A 212 -10.00 -20.67 5.09
N VAL A 213 -9.27 -20.07 4.15
CA VAL A 213 -9.79 -19.12 3.17
C VAL A 213 -9.55 -19.68 1.78
N LEU A 214 -10.59 -19.62 0.95
CA LEU A 214 -10.50 -19.97 -0.47
C LEU A 214 -10.48 -18.69 -1.30
N ILE A 215 -9.50 -18.53 -2.15
CA ILE A 215 -9.43 -17.41 -3.10
C ILE A 215 -9.72 -17.95 -4.51
N LEU A 216 -10.72 -17.35 -5.17
CA LEU A 216 -11.10 -17.67 -6.54
C LEU A 216 -10.36 -16.74 -7.50
N GLY A 217 -9.41 -17.31 -8.23
CA GLY A 217 -8.45 -16.59 -9.06
C GLY A 217 -7.22 -16.17 -8.26
N LEU A 218 -6.04 -16.42 -8.83
CA LEU A 218 -4.77 -16.10 -8.19
C LEU A 218 -4.42 -14.62 -8.31
N GLY A 219 -4.92 -13.95 -9.36
CA GLY A 219 -4.45 -12.63 -9.76
C GLY A 219 -2.93 -12.66 -9.95
N ALA A 220 -2.22 -11.73 -9.32
CA ALA A 220 -0.76 -11.77 -9.26
C ALA A 220 -0.21 -12.57 -8.06
N GLY A 221 -1.06 -13.07 -7.19
CA GLY A 221 -0.66 -13.80 -5.99
C GLY A 221 -0.27 -12.93 -4.80
N ALA A 222 -0.41 -11.59 -4.88
CA ALA A 222 -0.06 -10.68 -3.79
C ALA A 222 -0.87 -10.96 -2.52
N LEU A 223 -2.20 -11.00 -2.65
CA LEU A 223 -3.11 -11.32 -1.54
C LEU A 223 -2.85 -12.70 -0.90
N PRO A 224 -2.84 -13.84 -1.64
CA PRO A 224 -2.57 -15.13 -1.02
C PRO A 224 -1.16 -15.22 -0.42
N SER A 225 -0.16 -14.56 -1.03
CA SER A 225 1.19 -14.52 -0.48
C SER A 225 1.26 -13.71 0.81
N PHE A 226 0.52 -12.60 0.89
CA PHE A 226 0.38 -11.79 2.10
C PHE A 226 -0.26 -12.58 3.22
N LEU A 227 -1.41 -13.21 2.96
CA LEU A 227 -2.11 -14.04 3.95
C LEU A 227 -1.23 -15.22 4.41
N GLY A 228 -0.59 -15.95 3.49
CA GLY A 228 0.30 -17.06 3.86
C GLY A 228 1.53 -16.62 4.67
N ARG A 229 2.03 -15.39 4.45
CA ARG A 229 3.15 -14.84 5.19
C ARG A 229 2.77 -14.39 6.60
N TYR A 230 1.71 -13.60 6.72
CA TYR A 230 1.38 -12.89 7.95
C TYR A 230 0.30 -13.58 8.80
N ALA A 231 -0.49 -14.47 8.21
CA ALA A 231 -1.50 -15.27 8.91
C ALA A 231 -1.13 -16.75 8.87
N GLN A 232 -0.02 -17.11 9.50
CA GLN A 232 0.47 -18.50 9.51
C GLN A 232 -0.50 -19.49 10.18
N TRP A 233 -1.44 -19.00 11.00
CA TRP A 233 -2.51 -19.78 11.60
C TRP A 233 -3.69 -20.07 10.65
N LEU A 234 -3.69 -19.48 9.45
CA LEU A 234 -4.74 -19.58 8.45
C LEU A 234 -4.28 -20.45 7.29
N ARG A 235 -5.11 -21.42 6.87
CA ARG A 235 -4.89 -22.14 5.61
C ARG A 235 -5.38 -21.29 4.45
N VAL A 236 -4.52 -21.05 3.47
CA VAL A 236 -4.86 -20.26 2.28
C VAL A 236 -4.87 -21.16 1.05
N ASP A 237 -6.07 -21.44 0.55
CA ASP A 237 -6.29 -22.19 -0.66
C ASP A 237 -6.65 -21.22 -1.80
N VAL A 238 -6.13 -21.48 -3.00
CA VAL A 238 -6.40 -20.67 -4.19
C VAL A 238 -6.83 -21.58 -5.32
N PHE A 239 -8.01 -21.33 -5.88
CA PHE A 239 -8.45 -21.99 -7.09
C PHE A 239 -8.12 -21.12 -8.31
N GLU A 240 -7.19 -21.59 -9.15
CA GLU A 240 -6.80 -20.90 -10.39
C GLU A 240 -6.75 -21.91 -11.55
N PRO A 241 -7.78 -21.94 -12.41
CA PRO A 241 -7.81 -22.88 -13.53
C PRO A 241 -6.78 -22.54 -14.62
N SER A 242 -6.31 -21.29 -14.70
CA SER A 242 -5.31 -20.89 -15.68
C SER A 242 -3.91 -21.27 -15.23
N SER A 243 -3.39 -22.39 -15.74
CA SER A 243 -1.99 -22.77 -15.51
C SER A 243 -0.98 -21.69 -15.94
N ALA A 244 -1.37 -20.83 -16.89
CA ALA A 244 -0.62 -19.66 -17.31
C ALA A 244 -0.54 -18.61 -16.19
N ALA A 245 -1.67 -18.24 -15.61
CA ALA A 245 -1.73 -17.30 -14.48
C ALA A 245 -0.89 -17.80 -13.29
N VAL A 246 -0.97 -19.10 -12.96
CA VAL A 246 -0.14 -19.70 -11.90
C VAL A 246 1.35 -19.54 -12.19
N ARG A 247 1.80 -19.84 -13.43
CA ARG A 247 3.20 -19.65 -13.82
C ARG A 247 3.63 -18.19 -13.73
N VAL A 248 2.78 -17.27 -14.18
CA VAL A 248 3.05 -15.82 -14.15
C VAL A 248 3.21 -15.33 -12.71
N ALA A 249 2.28 -15.68 -11.83
CA ALA A 249 2.34 -15.30 -10.41
C ALA A 249 3.56 -15.87 -9.70
N GLN A 250 3.87 -17.16 -9.90
CA GLN A 250 5.07 -17.79 -9.34
C GLN A 250 6.36 -17.11 -9.84
N ARG A 251 6.45 -16.83 -11.15
CA ARG A 251 7.66 -16.32 -11.78
C ARG A 251 7.89 -14.83 -11.52
N HIS A 252 6.82 -14.03 -11.54
CA HIS A 252 6.92 -12.57 -11.59
C HIS A 252 6.51 -11.89 -10.29
N PHE A 253 5.82 -12.59 -9.39
CA PHE A 253 5.31 -12.04 -8.13
C PHE A 253 5.65 -12.93 -6.93
N GLY A 254 6.55 -13.90 -7.09
CA GLY A 254 7.07 -14.72 -6.00
C GLY A 254 6.01 -15.54 -5.26
N CYS A 255 4.87 -15.82 -5.91
CA CYS A 255 3.81 -16.61 -5.31
C CYS A 255 4.32 -18.00 -4.94
N LEU A 256 4.27 -18.34 -3.65
CA LEU A 256 4.63 -19.68 -3.17
C LEU A 256 3.40 -20.57 -3.32
N ALA A 257 3.27 -21.18 -4.50
CA ALA A 257 2.17 -22.08 -4.80
C ALA A 257 2.65 -23.54 -4.74
N GLN A 258 2.10 -24.31 -3.80
CA GLN A 258 2.33 -25.75 -3.72
C GLN A 258 1.38 -26.47 -4.67
N LYS A 259 1.92 -27.33 -5.54
CA LYS A 259 1.10 -28.20 -6.40
C LYS A 259 0.57 -29.38 -5.59
N ASP A 260 -0.65 -29.79 -5.90
CA ASP A 260 -1.27 -31.00 -5.33
C ASP A 260 -0.33 -32.22 -5.43
N GLY A 261 -0.23 -32.97 -4.33
CA GLY A 261 0.57 -34.20 -4.22
C GLY A 261 2.02 -34.01 -3.75
N GLN A 262 2.53 -32.77 -3.67
CA GLN A 262 3.75 -32.51 -2.89
C GLN A 262 3.32 -32.26 -1.44
N GLY A 263 3.93 -32.94 -0.47
CA GLY A 263 3.62 -32.73 0.96
C GLY A 263 3.97 -31.30 1.41
N PRO A 264 3.32 -30.77 2.47
CA PRO A 264 3.58 -29.43 2.97
C PRO A 264 5.07 -29.24 3.29
N SER A 265 5.67 -28.18 2.74
CA SER A 265 7.03 -27.81 3.09
C SER A 265 7.04 -27.28 4.53
N PRO A 266 7.88 -27.81 5.43
CA PRO A 266 7.86 -27.45 6.85
C PRO A 266 8.36 -26.03 7.16
N THR A 267 8.96 -25.31 6.20
CA THR A 267 9.70 -24.07 6.48
C THR A 267 8.99 -22.77 6.07
N ARG A 268 7.92 -22.83 5.27
CA ARG A 268 7.03 -21.70 4.96
C ARG A 268 5.65 -22.23 4.57
N ARG A 269 4.58 -21.76 5.23
CA ARG A 269 3.21 -22.04 4.77
C ARG A 269 2.97 -21.28 3.46
N ALA A 270 3.25 -21.96 2.36
CA ALA A 270 2.89 -21.57 1.01
C ALA A 270 1.35 -21.59 0.86
N CYS A 271 0.81 -20.79 -0.06
CA CYS A 271 -0.59 -20.95 -0.45
C CYS A 271 -0.74 -22.23 -1.31
N HIS A 272 -1.87 -22.92 -1.16
CA HIS A 272 -2.17 -24.13 -1.93
C HIS A 272 -2.89 -23.74 -3.22
N VAL A 273 -2.28 -23.93 -4.38
CA VAL A 273 -2.94 -23.64 -5.65
C VAL A 273 -3.56 -24.92 -6.19
N LEU A 274 -4.89 -24.91 -6.21
CA LEU A 274 -5.75 -26.02 -6.56
C LEU A 274 -6.04 -25.98 -8.06
N ALA A 275 -5.80 -27.10 -8.74
CA ALA A 275 -6.09 -27.23 -10.17
C ALA A 275 -7.60 -27.42 -10.44
N GLU A 276 -8.30 -27.98 -9.45
CA GLU A 276 -9.75 -28.20 -9.46
C GLU A 276 -10.30 -27.67 -8.13
N VAL A 277 -11.56 -27.20 -8.14
CA VAL A 277 -12.27 -26.97 -6.86
C VAL A 277 -12.38 -28.35 -6.23
N PRO A 278 -11.78 -28.62 -5.05
CA PRO A 278 -11.73 -29.98 -4.55
C PRO A 278 -13.16 -30.49 -4.33
N ALA A 279 -13.32 -31.81 -4.29
CA ALA A 279 -14.55 -32.43 -3.79
C ALA A 279 -14.63 -32.16 -2.28
N LEU A 280 -14.91 -30.91 -1.94
CA LEU A 280 -14.72 -30.34 -0.61
C LEU A 280 -15.85 -30.80 0.31
N SER A 281 -15.47 -31.15 1.54
CA SER A 281 -16.43 -31.34 2.62
C SER A 281 -17.15 -30.03 2.90
N LYS A 282 -18.46 -30.10 3.15
CA LYS A 282 -19.26 -28.94 3.53
C LYS A 282 -18.65 -28.25 4.76
N GLY A 283 -18.66 -26.92 4.77
CA GLY A 283 -18.26 -26.16 5.96
C GLY A 283 -16.76 -25.93 6.15
N GLN A 284 -15.94 -26.10 5.11
CA GLN A 284 -14.48 -26.10 5.24
C GLN A 284 -13.84 -24.70 5.28
N TYR A 285 -14.53 -23.67 4.81
CA TYR A 285 -13.94 -22.32 4.66
C TYR A 285 -14.66 -21.28 5.51
N ALA A 286 -13.85 -20.43 6.16
CA ALA A 286 -14.34 -19.25 6.87
C ALA A 286 -14.62 -18.08 5.92
N ALA A 287 -13.88 -17.98 4.81
CA ALA A 287 -14.16 -17.00 3.77
C ALA A 287 -13.86 -17.54 2.37
N ILE A 288 -14.63 -17.06 1.40
CA ILE A 288 -14.36 -17.26 -0.03
C ILE A 288 -14.19 -15.88 -0.67
N LEU A 289 -13.04 -15.61 -1.29
CA LEU A 289 -12.71 -14.32 -1.91
C LEU A 289 -12.76 -14.43 -3.43
N ALA A 290 -13.56 -13.60 -4.11
CA ALA A 290 -13.70 -13.55 -5.56
C ALA A 290 -13.38 -12.13 -6.07
N LEU A 291 -12.09 -11.86 -6.32
CA LEU A 291 -11.57 -10.49 -6.43
C LEU A 291 -11.10 -10.07 -7.83
N GLY A 292 -11.23 -10.92 -8.86
CA GLY A 292 -10.64 -10.63 -10.17
C GLY A 292 -11.48 -11.02 -11.38
N PRO A 293 -11.19 -10.42 -12.56
CA PRO A 293 -11.91 -10.67 -13.82
C PRO A 293 -11.71 -12.09 -14.37
N LEU A 294 -10.68 -12.82 -13.92
CA LEU A 294 -10.41 -14.23 -14.26
C LEU A 294 -11.56 -15.18 -13.88
N MET A 295 -12.50 -14.73 -13.05
CA MET A 295 -13.75 -15.43 -12.81
C MET A 295 -14.58 -15.60 -14.08
N GLN A 296 -14.57 -14.67 -15.04
CA GLN A 296 -15.43 -14.77 -16.23
C GLN A 296 -15.10 -16.02 -17.08
N GLY A 297 -13.83 -16.37 -17.20
CA GLY A 297 -13.41 -17.61 -17.86
C GLY A 297 -13.79 -18.85 -17.03
N ALA A 298 -13.49 -18.85 -15.74
CA ALA A 298 -13.79 -19.98 -14.84
C ALA A 298 -15.30 -20.28 -14.72
N LEU A 299 -16.15 -19.25 -14.63
CA LEU A 299 -17.61 -19.37 -14.59
C LEU A 299 -18.17 -19.90 -15.92
N SER A 300 -17.51 -19.60 -17.05
CA SER A 300 -17.91 -20.10 -18.37
C SER A 300 -17.51 -21.57 -18.64
N CYS A 301 -16.48 -22.07 -17.94
CA CYS A 301 -15.93 -23.42 -18.13
C CYS A 301 -16.64 -24.51 -17.31
N GLY A 302 -17.84 -24.26 -16.79
CA GLY A 302 -18.59 -25.27 -16.01
C GLY A 302 -18.08 -25.50 -14.58
N ALA A 303 -17.27 -24.59 -14.04
CA ALA A 303 -16.93 -24.58 -12.61
C ALA A 303 -18.21 -24.46 -11.75
N PRO A 304 -18.20 -24.85 -10.45
CA PRO A 304 -19.35 -24.73 -9.54
C PRO A 304 -19.65 -23.25 -9.24
N ALA A 305 -20.24 -22.58 -10.22
CA ALA A 305 -20.46 -21.15 -10.28
C ALA A 305 -21.79 -20.71 -9.67
N ALA A 306 -22.62 -21.68 -9.24
CA ALA A 306 -23.85 -21.36 -8.54
C ALA A 306 -23.49 -20.86 -7.13
N PRO A 307 -23.97 -19.68 -6.70
CA PRO A 307 -23.81 -19.18 -5.33
C PRO A 307 -24.10 -20.25 -4.26
N ARG A 308 -25.04 -21.16 -4.53
CA ARG A 308 -25.39 -22.28 -3.66
C ARG A 308 -24.23 -23.24 -3.42
N SER A 309 -23.45 -23.56 -4.45
CA SER A 309 -22.28 -24.45 -4.31
C SER A 309 -21.20 -23.81 -3.45
N LEU A 310 -20.98 -22.49 -3.60
CA LEU A 310 -20.04 -21.75 -2.74
C LEU A 310 -20.53 -21.69 -1.29
N ALA A 311 -21.84 -21.48 -1.08
CA ALA A 311 -22.43 -21.49 0.26
C ALA A 311 -22.27 -22.84 0.97
N GLU A 312 -22.27 -23.96 0.25
CA GLU A 312 -22.01 -25.28 0.85
C GLU A 312 -20.56 -25.46 1.32
N LEU A 313 -19.61 -24.72 0.75
CA LEU A 313 -18.20 -24.75 1.16
C LEU A 313 -17.93 -23.91 2.41
N LEU A 314 -18.80 -22.94 2.70
CA LEU A 314 -18.66 -22.05 3.85
C LEU A 314 -19.08 -22.75 5.13
N GLY A 315 -18.30 -22.52 6.19
CA GLY A 315 -18.69 -22.83 7.55
C GLY A 315 -19.94 -22.03 7.97
N PRO A 316 -20.55 -22.35 9.13
CA PRO A 316 -21.77 -21.68 9.60
C PRO A 316 -21.66 -20.15 9.66
N ALA A 317 -20.50 -19.63 10.05
CA ALA A 317 -20.20 -18.19 10.10
C ALA A 317 -19.42 -17.68 8.87
N GLY A 318 -19.33 -18.50 7.82
CA GLY A 318 -18.52 -18.16 6.65
C GLY A 318 -19.21 -17.15 5.73
N ALA A 319 -18.41 -16.37 5.00
CA ALA A 319 -18.93 -15.41 4.03
C ALA A 319 -18.18 -15.42 2.69
N VAL A 320 -18.85 -14.94 1.64
CA VAL A 320 -18.26 -14.67 0.33
C VAL A 320 -17.96 -13.19 0.22
N VAL A 321 -16.74 -12.84 -0.19
CA VAL A 321 -16.29 -11.47 -0.45
C VAL A 321 -16.04 -11.31 -1.95
N ILE A 322 -16.68 -10.35 -2.60
CA ILE A 322 -16.69 -10.25 -4.07
C ILE A 322 -16.37 -8.83 -4.50
N ASP A 323 -15.56 -8.69 -5.54
CA ASP A 323 -15.38 -7.41 -6.23
C ASP A 323 -16.70 -6.95 -6.87
N SER A 324 -17.14 -5.75 -6.52
CA SER A 324 -18.30 -5.07 -7.12
C SER A 324 -18.29 -5.06 -8.65
N ARG A 325 -17.12 -4.97 -9.30
CA ARG A 325 -16.95 -5.03 -10.76
C ARG A 325 -17.29 -6.41 -11.29
N VAL A 326 -16.92 -7.46 -10.55
CA VAL A 326 -17.29 -8.85 -10.85
C VAL A 326 -18.80 -9.01 -10.69
N ALA A 327 -19.38 -8.48 -9.61
CA ALA A 327 -20.82 -8.50 -9.38
C ALA A 327 -21.61 -7.74 -10.47
N ALA A 328 -21.15 -6.56 -10.88
CA ALA A 328 -21.73 -5.78 -11.95
C ALA A 328 -21.67 -6.51 -13.30
N SER A 329 -20.59 -7.26 -13.54
CA SER A 329 -20.47 -8.09 -14.74
C SER A 329 -21.33 -9.36 -14.72
N SER A 330 -21.86 -9.75 -13.56
CA SER A 330 -22.71 -10.94 -13.38
C SER A 330 -23.88 -10.66 -12.41
N PRO A 331 -24.94 -9.97 -12.86
CA PRO A 331 -26.10 -9.65 -12.02
C PRO A 331 -26.80 -10.90 -11.44
N VAL A 332 -26.75 -12.02 -12.17
CA VAL A 332 -27.30 -13.31 -11.75
C VAL A 332 -26.59 -13.82 -10.49
N PHE A 333 -25.27 -13.62 -10.40
CA PHE A 333 -24.49 -14.05 -9.25
C PHE A 333 -24.85 -13.23 -8.02
N ALA A 334 -24.89 -11.90 -8.13
CA ALA A 334 -25.28 -11.00 -7.04
C ALA A 334 -26.72 -11.29 -6.56
N ALA A 335 -27.68 -11.43 -7.49
CA ALA A 335 -29.05 -11.80 -7.16
C ALA A 335 -29.14 -13.17 -6.47
N GLY A 336 -28.28 -14.12 -6.85
CA GLY A 336 -28.19 -15.42 -6.20
C GLY A 336 -27.71 -15.34 -4.75
N LEU A 337 -26.79 -14.43 -4.40
CA LEU A 337 -26.35 -14.23 -3.01
C LEU A 337 -27.48 -13.63 -2.17
N THR A 338 -28.16 -12.60 -2.68
CA THR A 338 -29.33 -12.01 -2.03
C THR A 338 -30.46 -13.04 -1.88
N SER A 339 -30.64 -13.94 -2.84
CA SER A 339 -31.61 -15.02 -2.73
C SER A 339 -31.23 -16.06 -1.66
N LEU A 340 -29.94 -16.22 -1.35
CA LEU A 340 -29.46 -17.21 -0.37
C LEU A 340 -29.50 -16.66 1.05
N TRP A 341 -29.05 -15.41 1.26
CA TRP A 341 -28.87 -14.83 2.59
C TRP A 341 -29.78 -13.63 2.89
N GLY A 342 -30.68 -13.30 1.97
CA GLY A 342 -31.51 -12.10 2.07
C GLY A 342 -30.72 -10.83 1.80
N ARG A 343 -31.39 -9.68 1.89
CA ARG A 343 -30.76 -8.37 1.71
C ARG A 343 -29.87 -8.01 2.89
N ASP A 344 -30.28 -8.36 4.11
CA ASP A 344 -29.55 -8.02 5.34
C ASP A 344 -28.29 -8.89 5.52
N GLY A 345 -28.23 -10.05 4.86
CA GLY A 345 -27.04 -10.89 4.78
C GLY A 345 -26.06 -10.49 3.67
N VAL A 346 -26.24 -9.32 3.05
CA VAL A 346 -25.33 -8.76 2.03
C VAL A 346 -24.97 -7.32 2.41
N THR A 347 -23.69 -7.10 2.69
CA THR A 347 -23.13 -5.79 3.04
C THR A 347 -22.26 -5.27 1.92
N GLU A 348 -22.47 -4.03 1.51
CA GLU A 348 -21.61 -3.35 0.53
C GLU A 348 -20.53 -2.55 1.28
N LEU A 349 -19.27 -2.82 0.97
CA LEU A 349 -18.13 -2.08 1.48
C LEU A 349 -17.65 -1.10 0.41
N ALA A 350 -17.76 0.18 0.72
CA ALA A 350 -17.23 1.28 -0.08
C ALA A 350 -15.85 1.70 0.42
N GLU A 351 -15.05 2.23 -0.51
CA GLU A 351 -13.83 2.96 -0.18
C GLU A 351 -14.19 4.16 0.68
N LEU A 352 -13.50 4.33 1.81
CA LEU A 352 -13.72 5.50 2.66
C LEU A 352 -13.17 6.71 1.92
N ALA A 353 -14.03 7.71 1.73
CA ALA A 353 -13.58 9.05 1.41
C ALA A 353 -12.76 9.54 2.60
N PHE A 354 -11.49 9.87 2.40
CA PHE A 354 -10.77 10.62 3.41
C PHE A 354 -11.40 12.03 3.50
N PRO A 355 -11.37 12.70 4.66
CA PRO A 355 -12.00 14.01 4.84
C PRO A 355 -11.59 15.07 3.81
N ASP A 356 -10.42 14.91 3.19
CA ASP A 356 -9.88 15.79 2.16
C ASP A 356 -10.30 15.41 0.72
N ASP A 357 -10.89 14.24 0.53
CA ASP A 357 -11.47 13.85 -0.75
C ASP A 357 -12.80 14.56 -0.93
N THR A 358 -12.88 15.47 -1.90
CA THR A 358 -14.14 16.12 -2.26
C THR A 358 -15.20 15.05 -2.53
N ALA A 359 -16.40 15.21 -1.95
CA ALA A 359 -17.49 14.23 -1.98
C ALA A 359 -17.90 13.73 -3.39
N GLU A 360 -17.43 14.36 -4.47
CA GLU A 360 -17.64 13.92 -5.85
C GLU A 360 -16.69 12.80 -6.32
N GLN A 361 -15.61 12.48 -5.59
CA GLN A 361 -14.66 11.42 -5.96
C GLN A 361 -14.89 10.08 -5.26
N VAL A 362 -15.92 9.96 -4.43
CA VAL A 362 -16.24 8.70 -3.75
C VAL A 362 -16.77 7.70 -4.77
N GLY A 363 -15.88 6.87 -5.29
CA GLY A 363 -16.24 5.74 -6.14
C GLY A 363 -17.25 4.85 -5.44
N GLY A 364 -18.20 4.29 -6.19
CA GLY A 364 -19.21 3.37 -5.67
C GLY A 364 -18.62 2.17 -4.91
N PRO A 365 -19.48 1.34 -4.28
CA PRO A 365 -19.03 0.19 -3.47
C PRO A 365 -18.05 -0.66 -4.26
N ARG A 366 -16.95 -1.04 -3.63
CA ARG A 366 -15.84 -1.76 -4.27
C ARG A 366 -15.92 -3.26 -3.97
N LEU A 367 -16.48 -3.64 -2.82
CA LEU A 367 -16.63 -5.03 -2.37
C LEU A 367 -18.04 -5.32 -1.85
N LEU A 368 -18.53 -6.53 -2.12
CA LEU A 368 -19.75 -7.10 -1.53
C LEU A 368 -19.35 -8.24 -0.59
N VAL A 369 -19.86 -8.23 0.64
CA VAL A 369 -19.68 -9.31 1.62
C VAL A 369 -21.03 -9.95 1.88
N ALA A 370 -21.12 -11.27 1.72
CA ALA A 370 -22.40 -11.98 1.80
C ALA A 370 -22.29 -13.25 2.66
N GLY A 371 -23.15 -13.39 3.66
CA GLY A 371 -23.13 -14.51 4.60
C GLY A 371 -24.31 -14.47 5.58
N PRO A 372 -24.58 -15.57 6.30
CA PRO A 372 -25.76 -15.69 7.18
C PRO A 372 -25.64 -14.84 8.45
N ASP A 373 -24.44 -14.74 9.03
CA ASP A 373 -24.15 -14.02 10.27
C ASP A 373 -22.94 -13.12 10.07
N LEU A 374 -23.07 -12.11 9.20
CA LEU A 374 -22.00 -11.15 9.02
C LEU A 374 -21.77 -10.40 10.34
N PRO A 375 -20.51 -10.28 10.81
CA PRO A 375 -20.23 -9.37 11.91
C PRO A 375 -20.70 -7.96 11.52
N GLU A 376 -20.97 -7.10 12.49
CA GLU A 376 -21.32 -5.70 12.20
C GLU A 376 -20.13 -5.04 11.46
N LEU A 377 -20.22 -5.04 10.14
CA LEU A 377 -19.21 -4.55 9.20
C LEU A 377 -19.65 -3.20 8.67
N SER A 378 -20.06 -2.28 9.56
CA SER A 378 -20.22 -0.89 9.14
C SER A 378 -18.87 -0.39 8.63
N THR A 379 -18.83 0.50 7.63
CA THR A 379 -17.55 1.01 7.09
C THR A 379 -16.65 1.59 8.20
N ARG A 380 -17.25 2.19 9.23
CA ARG A 380 -16.57 2.71 10.41
C ARG A 380 -15.97 1.60 11.28
N GLU A 381 -16.75 0.57 11.62
CA GLU A 381 -16.27 -0.55 12.43
C GLU A 381 -15.25 -1.39 11.65
N TRP A 382 -15.47 -1.56 10.35
CA TRP A 382 -14.54 -2.19 9.43
C TRP A 382 -13.19 -1.45 9.40
N HIS A 383 -13.20 -0.12 9.26
CA HIS A 383 -12.00 0.70 9.31
C HIS A 383 -11.31 0.62 10.66
N ARG A 384 -12.05 0.73 11.76
CA ARG A 384 -11.52 0.50 13.12
C ARG A 384 -10.84 -0.86 13.19
N ARG A 385 -11.44 -1.91 12.62
CA ARG A 385 -10.93 -3.28 12.53
C ARG A 385 -9.94 -3.54 11.41
N LEU A 386 -9.63 -2.61 10.52
CA LEU A 386 -8.57 -2.69 9.50
C LEU A 386 -7.30 -2.01 10.00
N ILE A 387 -7.50 -0.93 10.74
CA ILE A 387 -6.48 -0.26 11.53
C ILE A 387 -6.02 -1.19 12.68
N ALA A 388 -6.94 -1.93 13.30
CA ALA A 388 -6.62 -2.91 14.36
C ALA A 388 -5.58 -4.01 14.03
N PRO A 389 -5.65 -4.75 12.91
CA PRO A 389 -4.85 -5.94 12.69
C PRO A 389 -3.54 -5.66 11.94
N THR A 390 -3.30 -4.43 11.44
CA THR A 390 -1.99 -4.01 10.94
C THR A 390 -0.98 -3.68 12.05
N GLY A 391 -1.35 -3.90 13.32
CA GLY A 391 -0.49 -3.65 14.49
C GLY A 391 -0.95 -2.46 15.35
N MET A 392 -1.90 -1.67 14.86
CA MET A 392 -2.35 -0.43 15.52
C MET A 392 -3.24 -0.63 16.75
N PHE A 393 -3.72 -1.86 17.00
CA PHE A 393 -4.44 -2.19 18.25
C PHE A 393 -3.92 -3.45 18.97
N TRP A 394 -2.92 -4.16 18.46
CA TRP A 394 -2.14 -5.08 19.31
C TRP A 394 -1.28 -4.33 20.32
N SER A 395 -1.03 -3.04 20.04
CA SER A 395 -0.35 -2.10 20.91
C SER A 395 -1.07 -1.85 22.23
N GLY A 396 -2.34 -2.25 22.44
CA GLY A 396 -3.13 -1.84 23.61
C GLY A 396 -3.64 -0.40 23.51
N SER A 397 -3.71 0.14 22.29
CA SER A 397 -4.10 1.52 22.02
C SER A 397 -5.59 1.79 22.29
N MET A 398 -5.88 2.97 22.85
CA MET A 398 -7.22 3.44 23.21
C MET A 398 -8.00 3.99 22.00
N ASP A 399 -9.34 3.84 21.97
CA ASP A 399 -10.18 4.48 20.94
C ASP A 399 -9.99 6.00 20.97
N LEU A 400 -9.95 6.66 19.81
CA LEU A 400 -9.71 8.11 19.71
C LEU A 400 -10.67 8.93 20.57
N ALA A 401 -11.96 8.59 20.61
CA ALA A 401 -12.94 9.32 21.39
C ALA A 401 -12.71 9.14 22.90
N GLU A 402 -12.34 7.92 23.32
CA GLU A 402 -11.94 7.64 24.70
C GLU A 402 -10.66 8.40 25.07
N ALA A 403 -9.65 8.39 24.19
CA ALA A 403 -8.40 9.10 24.38
C ALA A 403 -8.59 10.61 24.52
N GLN A 404 -9.47 11.23 23.71
CA GLN A 404 -9.79 12.66 23.85
C GLN A 404 -10.51 12.99 25.17
N ALA A 405 -11.19 12.03 25.78
CA ALA A 405 -11.83 12.20 27.08
C ALA A 405 -10.86 12.04 28.27
N THR A 406 -9.65 11.51 28.05
CA THR A 406 -8.63 11.37 29.10
C THR A 406 -7.98 12.70 29.47
N GLU A 407 -7.57 12.83 30.74
CA GLU A 407 -6.77 13.97 31.19
C GLU A 407 -5.28 13.75 30.91
N VAL A 408 -4.54 14.80 30.58
CA VAL A 408 -3.07 14.80 30.59
C VAL A 408 -2.60 14.84 32.05
N LEU A 409 -1.76 13.89 32.44
CA LEU A 409 -1.16 13.83 33.76
C LEU A 409 0.16 14.61 33.78
N HIS A 410 0.36 15.43 34.81
CA HIS A 410 1.60 16.18 35.03
C HIS A 410 2.39 15.56 36.18
N ALA A 411 3.62 15.13 35.90
CA ALA A 411 4.57 14.62 36.88
C ALA A 411 5.69 15.65 37.09
N ALA A 412 5.52 16.49 38.10
CA ALA A 412 6.51 17.51 38.46
C ALA A 412 7.81 16.87 38.96
N GLY A 413 8.95 17.37 38.48
CA GLY A 413 10.27 16.83 38.84
C GLY A 413 10.44 15.35 38.48
N ALA A 414 9.82 14.89 37.39
CA ALA A 414 9.99 13.53 36.87
C ALA A 414 11.48 13.19 36.69
N LEU A 415 12.26 14.17 36.23
CA LEU A 415 13.72 14.13 36.19
C LEU A 415 14.34 15.21 37.08
N THR A 416 15.44 14.85 37.73
CA THR A 416 16.33 15.78 38.41
C THR A 416 17.17 16.56 37.41
N ALA A 417 17.73 17.69 37.83
CA ALA A 417 18.64 18.47 36.99
C ALA A 417 19.87 17.67 36.50
N SER A 418 20.36 16.71 37.29
CA SER A 418 21.45 15.82 36.86
C SER A 418 21.00 14.90 35.72
N GLU A 419 19.82 14.29 35.85
CA GLU A 419 19.28 13.38 34.83
C GLU A 419 18.95 14.12 33.53
N VAL A 420 18.45 15.37 33.61
CA VAL A 420 18.28 16.24 32.42
C VAL A 420 19.61 16.46 31.69
N LYS A 421 20.68 16.75 32.46
CA LYS A 421 22.03 16.89 31.90
C LYS A 421 22.53 15.59 31.27
N ASP A 422 22.23 14.44 31.88
CA ASP A 422 22.64 13.13 31.36
C ASP A 422 21.93 12.82 30.03
N ILE A 423 20.66 13.20 29.86
CA ILE A 423 19.94 13.07 28.58
C ILE A 423 20.56 13.96 27.49
N HIS A 424 20.90 15.22 27.81
CA HIS A 424 21.61 16.06 26.84
C HIS A 424 22.93 15.43 26.40
N ALA A 425 23.73 14.95 27.35
CA ALA A 425 24.99 14.28 27.05
C ALA A 425 24.79 12.99 26.25
N LEU A 426 23.71 12.25 26.49
CA LEU A 426 23.36 11.04 25.76
C LEU A 426 22.98 11.35 24.31
N ALA A 427 22.15 12.37 24.07
CA ALA A 427 21.77 12.81 22.74
C ALA A 427 22.99 13.31 21.94
N GLU A 428 23.86 14.09 22.57
CA GLU A 428 25.13 14.52 21.96
C GLU A 428 25.98 13.31 21.58
N ARG A 429 26.17 12.33 22.48
CA ARG A 429 26.92 11.11 22.16
C ARG A 429 26.32 10.34 20.99
N ALA A 430 25.00 10.18 20.95
CA ALA A 430 24.30 9.46 19.88
C ALA A 430 24.52 10.10 18.51
N ALA A 431 24.48 11.44 18.46
CA ALA A 431 24.78 12.21 17.25
C ALA A 431 26.25 12.07 16.83
N HIS A 432 27.19 12.12 17.77
CA HIS A 432 28.63 12.01 17.46
C HIS A 432 29.05 10.61 16.98
N THR A 433 28.43 9.56 17.50
CA THR A 433 28.76 8.17 17.12
C THR A 433 27.99 7.68 15.90
N GLY A 434 27.00 8.44 15.41
CA GLY A 434 26.07 7.98 14.38
C GLY A 434 25.17 6.84 14.84
N ALA A 435 25.06 6.62 16.15
CA ALA A 435 24.21 5.57 16.73
C ALA A 435 22.72 5.96 16.71
N ALA A 436 22.40 7.24 16.53
CA ALA A 436 21.05 7.70 16.28
C ALA A 436 20.87 8.12 14.82
N ARG A 437 19.67 7.86 14.29
CA ARG A 437 19.21 8.53 13.09
C ARG A 437 18.86 9.97 13.46
N GLU A 438 19.23 10.93 12.62
CA GLU A 438 18.80 12.32 12.73
C GLU A 438 17.83 12.63 11.59
N ILE A 439 16.69 13.23 11.90
CA ILE A 439 15.76 13.76 10.89
C ILE A 439 15.59 15.26 11.11
N ARG A 440 15.64 16.01 10.01
CA ARG A 440 15.41 17.46 9.98
C ARG A 440 14.13 17.75 9.22
N SER A 441 13.34 18.69 9.73
CA SER A 441 12.08 19.14 9.11
C SER A 441 12.24 19.66 7.68
N ALA A 442 13.40 20.22 7.34
CA ALA A 442 13.81 20.49 5.97
C ALA A 442 15.33 20.30 5.84
N PRO A 443 15.86 19.85 4.68
CA PRO A 443 17.30 19.63 4.49
C PRO A 443 18.17 20.87 4.74
N ALA A 444 17.57 22.07 4.69
CA ALA A 444 18.24 23.36 4.87
C ALA A 444 17.84 24.10 6.17
N SER A 445 17.01 23.51 7.04
CA SER A 445 16.51 24.18 8.24
C SER A 445 16.92 23.46 9.52
N ASP A 446 17.75 24.13 10.32
CA ASP A 446 18.14 23.67 11.67
C ASP A 446 17.10 24.09 12.74
N THR A 447 15.88 24.43 12.31
CA THR A 447 14.80 24.91 13.19
C THR A 447 14.12 23.79 13.96
N TRP A 448 14.18 22.55 13.45
CA TRP A 448 13.69 21.37 14.14
C TRP A 448 14.52 20.15 13.76
N GLU A 449 15.24 19.63 14.76
CA GLU A 449 16.04 18.42 14.71
C GLU A 449 15.44 17.37 15.66
N VAL A 450 15.39 16.12 15.21
CA VAL A 450 14.98 14.96 16.02
C VAL A 450 16.11 13.93 16.01
N THR A 451 16.61 13.58 17.20
CA THR A 451 17.59 12.51 17.41
C THR A 451 16.88 11.27 17.96
N PHE A 452 16.87 10.17 17.20
CA PHE A 452 16.18 8.92 17.55
C PHE A 452 17.06 8.02 18.43
N LEU A 453 16.88 8.12 19.76
CA LEU A 453 17.67 7.42 20.77
C LEU A 453 17.27 5.95 20.94
N GLN A 454 16.14 5.50 20.40
CA GLN A 454 15.74 4.09 20.42
C GLN A 454 16.50 3.22 19.41
N THR A 455 17.16 3.83 18.42
CA THR A 455 17.88 3.10 17.35
C THR A 455 18.85 2.07 17.96
N ASP A 456 18.75 0.81 17.53
CA ASP A 456 19.55 -0.31 18.05
C ASP A 456 19.54 -0.43 19.59
N ASN A 457 18.40 -0.10 20.24
CA ASN A 457 18.23 -0.03 21.70
C ASN A 457 19.30 0.85 22.38
N PHE A 458 19.72 1.95 21.75
CA PHE A 458 20.79 2.80 22.26
C PHE A 458 20.44 3.41 23.63
N PHE A 459 19.22 3.94 23.79
CA PHE A 459 18.77 4.54 25.05
C PHE A 459 18.81 3.55 26.21
N GLU A 460 18.22 2.37 26.05
CA GLU A 460 18.20 1.34 27.10
C GLU A 460 19.58 0.79 27.44
N ARG A 461 20.49 0.70 26.46
CA ARG A 461 21.86 0.22 26.69
C ARG A 461 22.72 1.24 27.43
N GLU A 462 22.64 2.50 27.01
CA GLU A 462 23.53 3.56 27.50
C GLU A 462 23.01 4.27 28.76
N ALA A 463 21.71 4.18 29.02
CA ALA A 463 21.06 4.79 30.18
C ALA A 463 19.95 3.89 30.78
N PRO A 464 20.27 2.64 31.18
CA PRO A 464 19.27 1.66 31.62
C PRO A 464 18.45 2.12 32.84
N GLU A 465 19.07 2.85 33.78
CA GLU A 465 18.39 3.37 34.96
C GLU A 465 17.34 4.44 34.60
N LEU A 466 17.67 5.34 33.67
CA LEU A 466 16.74 6.34 33.15
C LEU A 466 15.61 5.68 32.36
N ALA A 467 15.92 4.72 31.49
CA ALA A 467 14.92 3.96 30.76
C ALA A 467 13.95 3.24 31.70
N ALA A 468 14.46 2.55 32.72
CA ALA A 468 13.63 1.88 33.72
C ALA A 468 12.76 2.86 34.52
N LYS A 469 13.29 4.03 34.88
CA LYS A 469 12.55 5.09 35.58
C LYS A 469 11.41 5.63 34.72
N ILE A 470 11.67 5.99 33.46
CA ILE A 470 10.66 6.52 32.55
C ILE A 470 9.59 5.45 32.24
N ALA A 471 9.99 4.20 32.04
CA ALA A 471 9.04 3.09 31.87
C ALA A 471 8.16 2.86 33.10
N SER A 472 8.72 3.01 34.31
CA SER A 472 7.96 2.94 35.56
C SER A 472 6.94 4.09 35.67
N LEU A 473 7.34 5.29 35.23
CA LEU A 473 6.46 6.46 35.17
C LEU A 473 5.29 6.22 34.20
N ALA A 474 5.56 5.68 33.00
CA ALA A 474 4.55 5.33 32.01
C ALA A 474 3.54 4.32 32.54
N ARG A 475 4.02 3.22 33.14
CA ARG A 475 3.15 2.19 33.74
C ARG A 475 2.28 2.76 34.87
N THR A 476 2.89 3.49 35.81
CA THR A 476 2.17 4.07 36.96
C THR A 476 1.08 5.04 36.51
N ALA A 477 1.39 5.89 35.53
CA ALA A 477 0.44 6.85 34.96
C ALA A 477 -0.68 6.14 34.19
N GLY A 478 -0.32 5.18 33.34
CA GLY A 478 -1.25 4.35 32.58
C GLY A 478 -2.21 3.59 33.48
N ASP A 479 -1.73 2.95 34.53
CA ASP A 479 -2.54 2.17 35.47
C ASP A 479 -3.51 3.08 36.23
N ARG A 480 -3.00 4.22 36.73
CA ARG A 480 -3.81 5.20 37.45
C ARG A 480 -4.94 5.77 36.59
N ALA A 481 -4.66 6.03 35.32
CA ALA A 481 -5.65 6.59 34.39
C ALA A 481 -6.48 5.53 33.66
N GLY A 482 -6.15 4.24 33.83
CA GLY A 482 -6.84 3.12 33.21
C GLY A 482 -6.55 2.93 31.72
N TRP A 483 -5.42 3.45 31.23
CA TRP A 483 -5.00 3.32 29.83
C TRP A 483 -4.36 1.96 29.52
N THR A 484 -3.80 1.32 30.54
CA THR A 484 -3.05 0.06 30.47
C THR A 484 -3.85 -1.14 30.99
N LYS A 485 -5.19 -1.03 31.04
CA LYS A 485 -6.03 -2.18 31.38
C LYS A 485 -5.73 -3.31 30.39
N ASP A 486 -5.29 -4.44 30.92
CA ASP A 486 -4.90 -5.63 30.15
C ASP A 486 -3.57 -5.52 29.37
N VAL A 487 -2.77 -4.49 29.66
CA VAL A 487 -1.41 -4.31 29.11
C VAL A 487 -0.37 -4.74 30.13
N HIS A 488 0.26 -5.89 29.92
CA HIS A 488 1.22 -6.46 30.88
C HIS A 488 2.67 -6.04 30.63
N ASP A 489 3.04 -5.78 29.37
CA ASP A 489 4.41 -5.49 28.96
C ASP A 489 4.47 -4.23 28.08
N LEU A 490 4.75 -3.08 28.70
CA LEU A 490 5.02 -1.84 27.98
C LEU A 490 6.51 -1.74 27.64
N HIS A 491 6.81 -1.66 26.34
CA HIS A 491 8.15 -1.45 25.80
C HIS A 491 8.29 -0.07 25.19
N ILE A 492 9.50 0.50 25.20
CA ILE A 492 9.79 1.75 24.47
C ILE A 492 9.65 1.43 22.99
N ARG A 493 8.75 2.14 22.31
CA ARG A 493 8.60 2.12 20.85
C ARG A 493 9.44 3.22 20.21
N VAL A 494 9.43 4.39 20.84
CA VAL A 494 10.04 5.62 20.36
C VAL A 494 10.70 6.33 21.54
N CYS A 495 11.92 6.83 21.33
CA CYS A 495 12.62 7.67 22.29
C CYS A 495 13.35 8.76 21.51
N GLU A 496 12.72 9.93 21.41
CA GLU A 496 13.16 11.01 20.54
C GLU A 496 13.61 12.21 21.38
N TYR A 497 14.80 12.71 21.07
CA TYR A 497 15.26 13.99 21.58
C TYR A 497 14.97 15.07 20.55
N HIS A 498 14.02 15.95 20.87
CA HIS A 498 13.59 17.04 20.02
C HIS A 498 14.35 18.32 20.37
N ARG A 499 14.89 18.99 19.35
CA ARG A 499 15.42 20.36 19.46
C ARG A 499 14.69 21.27 18.49
N GLN A 500 13.94 22.23 19.03
CA GLN A 500 13.16 23.21 18.28
C GLN A 500 13.75 24.60 18.49
N ALA A 501 14.41 25.15 17.47
CA ALA A 501 15.06 26.45 17.50
C ALA A 501 14.23 27.52 16.77
N SER A 502 14.09 28.70 17.39
CA SER A 502 13.33 29.81 16.81
C SER A 502 14.00 30.37 15.55
N PRO A 503 13.23 30.75 14.51
CA PRO A 503 11.79 30.51 14.37
C PRO A 503 11.49 29.07 13.95
N CYS A 504 10.65 28.35 14.69
CA CYS A 504 10.31 26.96 14.39
C CYS A 504 8.86 26.85 13.87
N PRO A 505 8.61 26.16 12.74
CA PRO A 505 7.29 26.09 12.11
C PRO A 505 6.23 25.31 12.90
N CYS A 506 6.54 24.82 14.11
CA CYS A 506 5.64 24.11 15.03
C CYS A 506 5.20 22.71 14.53
N LEU A 507 4.48 21.95 15.36
CA LEU A 507 3.72 20.76 14.92
C LEU A 507 2.30 21.24 14.62
N PRO A 508 1.98 21.60 13.36
CA PRO A 508 0.83 22.45 13.06
C PRO A 508 -0.50 21.70 13.05
N ASP A 509 -0.46 20.38 12.89
CA ASP A 509 -1.67 19.56 12.86
C ASP A 509 -2.22 19.34 14.27
N VAL A 510 -3.39 19.91 14.54
CA VAL A 510 -4.09 19.76 15.83
C VAL A 510 -4.73 18.38 16.00
N HIS A 511 -4.77 17.56 14.94
CA HIS A 511 -5.23 16.17 14.95
C HIS A 511 -4.06 15.17 14.89
N HIS A 512 -2.81 15.61 15.08
CA HIS A 512 -1.68 14.71 15.24
C HIS A 512 -1.87 13.84 16.49
N PHE A 513 -1.51 12.56 16.38
CA PHE A 513 -1.44 11.61 17.49
C PHE A 513 -0.36 10.56 17.22
N ASP A 514 0.08 9.88 18.27
CA ASP A 514 1.16 8.90 18.16
C ASP A 514 0.56 7.50 17.96
N ALA A 515 0.43 7.12 16.69
CA ALA A 515 -0.06 5.80 16.31
C ALA A 515 0.84 4.68 16.87
N ASP A 516 0.26 3.49 17.05
CA ASP A 516 0.93 2.28 17.57
C ASP A 516 1.45 2.38 19.02
N SER A 517 1.11 3.44 19.76
CA SER A 517 1.51 3.64 21.17
C SER A 517 0.30 3.65 22.12
N VAL A 518 0.53 3.31 23.38
CA VAL A 518 -0.43 3.37 24.50
C VAL A 518 -0.25 4.66 25.27
N VAL A 519 0.99 4.93 25.70
CA VAL A 519 1.33 6.06 26.57
C VAL A 519 2.46 6.84 25.93
N THR A 520 2.28 8.16 25.81
CA THR A 520 3.33 9.10 25.42
C THR A 520 3.73 9.93 26.63
N ILE A 521 5.04 10.16 26.77
CA ILE A 521 5.63 11.01 27.79
C ILE A 521 6.46 12.10 27.11
N ASP A 522 6.09 13.35 27.35
CA ASP A 522 6.86 14.54 26.98
C ASP A 522 7.58 15.07 28.22
N ILE A 523 8.91 14.99 28.24
CA ILE A 523 9.74 15.49 29.34
C ILE A 523 10.46 16.78 28.91
N MET A 524 10.23 17.88 29.62
CA MET A 524 10.84 19.16 29.29
C MET A 524 12.31 19.17 29.73
N LEU A 525 13.22 19.45 28.80
CA LEU A 525 14.67 19.49 29.03
C LEU A 525 15.25 20.91 28.93
N SER A 526 14.40 21.93 28.88
CA SER A 526 14.81 23.34 28.81
C SER A 526 13.85 24.17 29.63
N ALA A 527 14.31 25.23 30.28
CA ALA A 527 13.46 26.06 31.14
C ALA A 527 12.65 27.08 30.32
N PRO A 528 11.29 27.01 30.33
CA PRO A 528 10.45 28.01 29.68
C PRO A 528 10.70 29.42 30.23
N GLY A 529 10.66 30.44 29.37
CA GLY A 529 10.94 31.84 29.70
C GLY A 529 12.43 32.18 29.84
N ARG A 530 13.27 31.21 30.21
CA ARG A 530 14.74 31.37 30.24
C ARG A 530 15.37 30.97 28.92
N ASP A 531 15.16 29.71 28.54
CA ASP A 531 15.84 29.06 27.41
C ASP A 531 15.04 29.19 26.11
N PHE A 532 13.71 29.37 26.20
CA PHE A 532 12.82 29.60 25.06
C PHE A 532 11.51 30.31 25.45
N ASP A 533 10.84 30.92 24.45
CA ASP A 533 9.44 31.40 24.53
C ASP A 533 8.58 30.74 23.43
N GLY A 534 7.27 30.64 23.65
CA GLY A 534 6.35 29.88 22.79
C GLY A 534 6.44 28.38 23.03
N GLY A 535 6.20 27.55 22.02
CA GLY A 535 6.42 26.10 22.14
C GLY A 535 5.46 25.38 23.09
N GLU A 536 4.26 25.93 23.33
CA GLU A 536 3.31 25.32 24.26
C GLU A 536 2.80 23.99 23.72
N PHE A 537 2.83 22.95 24.56
CA PHE A 537 2.15 21.69 24.28
C PHE A 537 0.65 21.88 24.45
N ARG A 538 -0.15 21.38 23.51
CA ARG A 538 -1.59 21.54 23.50
C ARG A 538 -2.29 20.25 23.12
N THR A 539 -3.43 19.95 23.74
CA THR A 539 -4.27 18.82 23.38
C THR A 539 -5.66 19.25 22.91
N LEU A 540 -6.21 18.57 21.92
CA LEU A 540 -7.60 18.78 21.50
C LEU A 540 -8.52 17.94 22.38
N GLU A 541 -9.29 18.59 23.25
CA GLU A 541 -10.19 17.90 24.18
C GLU A 541 -11.45 17.37 23.47
N GLY A 542 -12.17 16.42 24.08
CA GLY A 542 -13.39 15.83 23.50
C GLY A 542 -14.51 16.84 23.12
N GLY A 543 -14.46 18.06 23.67
CA GLY A 543 -15.33 19.17 23.27
C GLY A 543 -14.83 20.00 22.07
N GLY A 544 -13.75 19.60 21.41
CA GLY A 544 -13.10 20.35 20.33
C GLY A 544 -12.27 21.56 20.79
N LEU A 545 -12.04 21.72 22.10
CA LEU A 545 -11.25 22.82 22.65
C LEU A 545 -9.77 22.44 22.69
N LEU A 546 -8.91 23.29 22.14
CA LEU A 546 -7.46 23.13 22.24
C LEU A 546 -6.95 23.66 23.59
N ARG A 547 -6.54 22.77 24.50
CA ARG A 547 -6.09 23.07 25.86
C ARG A 547 -4.57 23.15 25.94
N PRO A 548 -3.97 24.28 26.39
CA PRO A 548 -2.54 24.37 26.61
C PRO A 548 -2.11 23.73 27.93
N HIS A 549 -0.93 23.11 27.94
CA HIS A 549 -0.30 22.52 29.12
C HIS A 549 1.09 23.11 29.34
N MET A 550 1.30 23.68 30.52
CA MET A 550 2.57 24.29 30.92
C MET A 550 3.30 23.37 31.89
N PHE A 551 4.60 23.21 31.69
CA PHE A 551 5.46 22.38 32.54
C PHE A 551 6.91 22.85 32.50
N SER A 552 7.64 22.66 33.59
CA SER A 552 8.99 23.21 33.81
C SER A 552 10.09 22.22 33.41
N GLU A 553 11.34 22.67 33.34
CA GLU A 553 12.50 21.80 33.15
C GLU A 553 12.51 20.65 34.17
N GLY A 554 12.60 19.41 33.69
CA GLY A 554 12.55 18.18 34.47
C GLY A 554 11.13 17.64 34.72
N ASP A 555 10.08 18.40 34.45
CA ASP A 555 8.70 17.91 34.53
C ASP A 555 8.36 17.03 33.31
N ALA A 556 7.39 16.14 33.50
CA ALA A 556 6.81 15.34 32.42
C ALA A 556 5.30 15.56 32.27
N LEU A 557 4.83 15.64 31.03
CA LEU A 557 3.43 15.44 30.65
C LEU A 557 3.25 14.02 30.14
N ILE A 558 2.23 13.32 30.64
CA ILE A 558 1.98 11.91 30.35
C ILE A 558 0.53 11.79 29.91
N PHE A 559 0.29 11.18 28.76
CA PHE A 559 -1.05 11.12 28.15
C PHE A 559 -1.24 9.85 27.33
N ALA A 560 -2.50 9.48 27.08
CA ALA A 560 -2.82 8.41 26.13
C ALA A 560 -2.33 8.83 24.73
N SER A 561 -1.51 8.02 24.07
CA SER A 561 -0.84 8.37 22.81
C SER A 561 -1.79 8.77 21.67
N HIS A 562 -3.05 8.30 21.73
CA HIS A 562 -4.11 8.61 20.77
C HIS A 562 -4.82 9.94 21.04
N LYS A 563 -4.47 10.64 22.13
CA LYS A 563 -4.98 11.97 22.42
C LYS A 563 -4.36 12.94 21.41
N PHE A 564 -5.21 13.72 20.75
CA PHE A 564 -4.78 14.64 19.71
C PHE A 564 -3.98 15.76 20.35
N HIS A 565 -2.80 16.02 19.83
CA HIS A 565 -1.89 16.99 20.41
C HIS A 565 -1.09 17.73 19.35
N SER A 566 -0.61 18.91 19.74
CA SER A 566 0.17 19.81 18.90
C SER A 566 1.15 20.60 19.76
N VAL A 567 2.16 21.18 19.14
CA VAL A 567 3.12 22.07 19.81
C VAL A 567 3.12 23.38 19.07
N ALA A 568 2.86 24.48 19.78
CA ALA A 568 2.85 25.82 19.20
C ALA A 568 4.25 26.26 18.72
N PRO A 569 4.36 27.29 17.86
CA PRO A 569 5.66 27.77 17.40
C PRO A 569 6.57 28.23 18.55
N VAL A 570 7.86 27.88 18.49
CA VAL A 570 8.89 28.49 19.33
C VAL A 570 9.26 29.84 18.75
N THR A 571 9.06 30.90 19.54
CA THR A 571 9.20 32.30 19.09
C THR A 571 10.50 32.96 19.55
N ARG A 572 11.19 32.38 20.54
CA ARG A 572 12.53 32.76 20.97
C ARG A 572 13.27 31.55 21.52
N GLY A 573 14.58 31.51 21.33
CA GLY A 573 15.46 30.52 21.97
C GLY A 573 15.36 29.10 21.39
N SER A 574 15.61 28.10 22.22
CA SER A 574 15.61 26.68 21.82
C SER A 574 14.89 25.83 22.86
N ARG A 575 13.76 25.24 22.46
CA ARG A 575 13.02 24.26 23.26
C ARG A 575 13.63 22.87 23.03
N ARG A 576 13.85 22.14 24.12
CA ARG A 576 14.35 20.76 24.12
C ARG A 576 13.42 19.87 24.90
N VAL A 577 13.00 18.75 24.32
CA VAL A 577 12.07 17.80 24.94
C VAL A 577 12.52 16.37 24.62
N LEU A 578 12.42 15.48 25.60
CA LEU A 578 12.47 14.05 25.36
C LEU A 578 11.03 13.55 25.18
N VAL A 579 10.72 12.97 24.03
CA VAL A 579 9.44 12.30 23.76
C VAL A 579 9.68 10.81 23.83
N VAL A 580 8.96 10.11 24.71
CA VAL A 580 9.06 8.66 24.86
C VAL A 580 7.70 8.03 24.73
N GLU A 581 7.56 7.10 23.80
CA GLU A 581 6.31 6.40 23.55
C GLU A 581 6.42 4.93 23.91
N PHE A 582 5.36 4.40 24.53
CA PHE A 582 5.29 3.02 25.00
C PHE A 582 4.20 2.25 24.27
N TRP A 583 4.48 1.00 23.91
CA TRP A 583 3.52 0.12 23.23
C TRP A 583 3.50 -1.30 23.80
N GLN A 584 2.40 -2.02 23.57
CA GLN A 584 2.28 -3.46 23.85
C GLN A 584 2.80 -4.25 22.64
N GLY A 585 4.11 -4.43 22.58
CA GLY A 585 4.77 -5.19 21.52
C GLY A 585 6.23 -5.42 21.87
N PRO A 586 6.96 -6.23 21.08
CA PRO A 586 8.38 -6.42 21.33
C PRO A 586 9.16 -5.09 21.29
N PRO A 587 10.33 -4.97 21.93
CA PRO A 587 11.22 -3.83 21.72
C PRO A 587 11.47 -3.58 20.23
N ARG A 588 11.49 -2.31 19.79
CA ARG A 588 11.72 -1.91 18.39
C ARG A 588 13.07 -1.27 18.17
#